data_AF-A0AAD8YTE0-F1
#
_entry.id   AF-A0AAD8YTE0-F1
#
_cell.length_a   1.000
_cell.length_b   1.000
_cell.length_c   1.000
_cell.angle_alpha   90.00
_cell.angle_beta   90.00
_cell.angle_gamma   90.00
#
_symmetry.space_group_name_H-M   'P 1'
#
loop_
_entity.id
_entity.type
_entity.pdbx_description
1 polymer ?
#
loop_
_entity_poly.entity_id
_entity_poly.type
_entity_poly.pdbx_seq_one_letter_code
_entity_poly.pdbx_strand_id
1 'polypeptide(L)'
;MNAKHMWICLFLVFYSAQSPCTACTWITSGEYRIKSKESLSQLQEMGGEFSQVYITFPFKVYATIMTTKADDQVKFLAEVTEQISELFNADLDAVKWKEQALDHFLSILKGRQLKELKNCAASYPETKEQRHTNMTLKKHFRKLKRILKKA
;
A
#
# COMPACT_ATOMS: atom_id res chain seq x y z
N MET A 1 51.38 -5.01 -9.65
CA MET A 1 50.23 -4.24 -9.11
C MET A 1 50.30 -4.34 -7.59
N ASN A 2 50.47 -3.21 -6.88
CA ASN A 2 50.76 -3.19 -5.44
C ASN A 2 49.61 -3.78 -4.61
N ALA A 3 49.91 -4.56 -3.57
CA ALA A 3 48.91 -5.19 -2.70
C ALA A 3 47.89 -4.19 -2.12
N LYS A 4 48.32 -2.94 -1.88
CA LYS A 4 47.48 -1.83 -1.44
C LYS A 4 46.43 -1.42 -2.48
N HIS A 5 46.75 -1.46 -3.78
CA HIS A 5 45.81 -1.12 -4.85
C HIS A 5 44.79 -2.24 -5.09
N MET A 6 45.19 -3.50 -4.87
CA MET A 6 44.29 -4.67 -4.92
C MET A 6 43.22 -4.59 -3.83
N TRP A 7 43.60 -4.15 -2.62
CA TRP A 7 42.66 -3.92 -1.52
C TRP A 7 41.67 -2.77 -1.84
N ILE A 8 42.14 -1.66 -2.39
CA ILE A 8 41.27 -0.53 -2.78
C ILE A 8 40.24 -0.97 -3.82
N CYS A 9 40.62 -1.79 -4.80
CA CYS A 9 39.69 -2.35 -5.79
C CYS A 9 38.65 -3.30 -5.15
N LEU A 10 39.07 -4.14 -4.20
CA LEU A 10 38.15 -5.01 -3.45
C LEU A 10 37.14 -4.18 -2.62
N PHE A 11 37.61 -3.15 -1.91
CA PHE A 11 36.72 -2.24 -1.17
C PHE A 11 35.74 -1.52 -2.09
N LEU A 12 36.20 -1.06 -3.27
CA LEU A 12 35.33 -0.41 -4.26
C LEU A 12 34.24 -1.36 -4.78
N VAL A 13 34.54 -2.63 -5.06
CA VAL A 13 33.54 -3.63 -5.51
C VAL A 13 32.49 -3.92 -4.43
N PHE A 14 32.91 -4.02 -3.16
CA PHE A 14 31.97 -4.21 -2.03
C PHE A 14 31.14 -2.95 -1.72
N TYR A 15 31.64 -1.75 -2.02
CA TYR A 15 30.91 -0.48 -1.84
C TYR A 15 29.99 -0.15 -3.02
N SER A 16 30.38 -0.47 -4.26
CA SER A 16 29.54 -0.27 -5.45
C SER A 16 28.42 -1.31 -5.57
N ALA A 17 28.51 -2.43 -4.85
CA ALA A 17 27.42 -3.40 -4.70
C ALA A 17 26.32 -2.95 -3.72
N GLN A 18 26.48 -1.82 -3.01
CA GLN A 18 25.51 -1.28 -2.04
C GLN A 18 24.54 -0.25 -2.63
N SER A 19 24.19 -0.37 -3.89
CA SER A 19 22.87 0.08 -4.33
C SER A 19 22.01 -1.17 -4.50
N PRO A 20 21.48 -1.77 -3.40
CA PRO A 20 20.46 -2.76 -3.61
C PRO A 20 19.33 -2.04 -4.35
N CYS A 21 19.09 -2.41 -5.60
CA CYS A 21 17.78 -2.24 -6.19
C CYS A 21 16.86 -3.07 -5.31
N THR A 22 16.36 -2.49 -4.22
CA THR A 22 15.44 -3.13 -3.27
C THR A 22 14.08 -3.18 -3.93
N ALA A 23 13.95 -3.96 -5.01
CA ALA A 23 12.64 -4.37 -5.49
C ALA A 23 11.91 -5.01 -4.30
N CYS A 24 10.70 -4.56 -4.02
CA CYS A 24 9.91 -5.10 -2.92
C CYS A 24 9.62 -6.58 -3.22
N THR A 25 10.40 -7.47 -2.60
CA THR A 25 10.42 -8.90 -2.91
C THR A 25 9.05 -9.53 -2.73
N TRP A 26 8.28 -9.01 -1.78
CA TRP A 26 6.91 -9.43 -1.51
C TRP A 26 5.92 -9.11 -2.64
N ILE A 27 6.11 -7.99 -3.35
CA ILE A 27 5.32 -7.69 -4.55
C ILE A 27 5.76 -8.60 -5.70
N THR A 28 7.07 -8.77 -5.89
CA THR A 28 7.61 -9.56 -7.01
C THR A 28 7.40 -11.06 -6.84
N SER A 29 7.25 -11.57 -5.60
CA SER A 29 7.01 -12.99 -5.33
C SER A 29 5.60 -13.45 -5.70
N GLY A 30 4.69 -12.53 -6.00
CA GLY A 30 3.29 -12.82 -6.32
C GLY A 30 2.38 -12.94 -5.09
N GLU A 31 2.93 -12.91 -3.88
CA GLU A 31 2.18 -12.93 -2.61
C GLU A 31 1.20 -11.76 -2.52
N TYR A 32 1.62 -10.56 -2.94
CA TYR A 32 0.73 -9.38 -3.00
C TYR A 32 -0.52 -9.64 -3.85
N ARG A 33 -0.37 -10.29 -5.00
CA ARG A 33 -1.46 -10.58 -5.92
C ARG A 33 -2.42 -11.60 -5.32
N ILE A 34 -1.90 -12.62 -4.66
CA ILE A 34 -2.71 -13.64 -3.99
C ILE A 34 -3.55 -12.99 -2.88
N LYS A 35 -2.90 -12.21 -2.00
CA LYS A 35 -3.60 -11.52 -0.91
C LYS A 35 -4.58 -10.45 -1.39
N SER A 36 -4.28 -9.73 -2.45
CA SER A 36 -5.23 -8.78 -3.05
C SER A 36 -6.48 -9.47 -3.61
N LYS A 37 -6.33 -10.65 -4.24
CA LYS A 37 -7.47 -11.45 -4.71
C LYS A 37 -8.32 -11.97 -3.55
N GLU A 38 -7.66 -12.45 -2.50
CA GLU A 38 -8.32 -12.93 -1.29
C GLU A 38 -9.10 -11.80 -0.61
N SER A 39 -8.50 -10.61 -0.45
CA SER A 39 -9.17 -9.41 0.06
C SER A 39 -10.38 -9.02 -0.79
N LEU A 40 -10.30 -9.10 -2.12
CA LEU A 40 -11.44 -8.80 -2.99
C LEU A 40 -12.58 -9.82 -2.81
N SER A 41 -12.24 -11.11 -2.68
CA SER A 41 -13.23 -12.15 -2.39
C SER A 41 -13.95 -11.91 -1.07
N GLN A 42 -13.20 -11.55 -0.01
CA GLN A 42 -13.80 -11.23 1.29
C GLN A 42 -14.65 -9.94 1.23
N LEU A 43 -14.24 -8.95 0.44
CA LEU A 43 -15.02 -7.74 0.22
C LEU A 43 -16.38 -8.00 -0.45
N GLN A 44 -16.41 -8.91 -1.43
CA GLN A 44 -17.66 -9.34 -2.04
C GLN A 44 -18.49 -10.20 -1.08
N GLU A 45 -17.85 -11.10 -0.32
CA GLU A 45 -18.53 -11.96 0.65
C GLU A 45 -19.18 -11.15 1.79
N MET A 46 -18.54 -10.07 2.25
CA MET A 46 -19.07 -9.26 3.36
C MET A 46 -20.25 -8.38 2.94
N GLY A 47 -20.24 -7.86 1.71
CA GLY A 47 -21.16 -6.81 1.26
C GLY A 47 -22.15 -7.23 0.18
N GLY A 48 -22.01 -8.44 -0.38
CA GLY A 48 -22.82 -8.89 -1.51
C GLY A 48 -22.46 -8.19 -2.81
N GLU A 49 -23.46 -7.87 -3.63
CA GLU A 49 -23.26 -7.22 -4.92
C GLU A 49 -22.84 -5.75 -4.77
N PHE A 50 -21.85 -5.34 -5.57
CA PHE A 50 -21.41 -3.95 -5.59
C PHE A 50 -22.45 -3.05 -6.24
N SER A 51 -22.98 -2.11 -5.46
CA SER A 51 -23.86 -1.06 -5.97
C SER A 51 -23.05 -0.01 -6.73
N GLN A 52 -23.61 0.55 -7.80
CA GLN A 52 -23.05 1.75 -8.40
C GLN A 52 -23.26 2.94 -7.47
N VAL A 53 -22.17 3.56 -7.02
CA VAL A 53 -22.21 4.71 -6.13
C VAL A 53 -21.56 5.91 -6.82
N TYR A 54 -22.26 7.05 -6.80
CA TYR A 54 -21.75 8.32 -7.32
C TYR A 54 -20.89 9.05 -6.29
N ILE A 55 -19.77 8.43 -5.90
CA ILE A 55 -18.74 9.10 -5.10
C ILE A 55 -17.54 9.39 -5.99
N THR A 56 -17.02 10.61 -5.90
CA THR A 56 -15.83 11.02 -6.65
C THR A 56 -14.61 10.19 -6.24
N PHE A 57 -14.18 9.27 -7.09
CA PHE A 57 -12.92 8.54 -6.92
C PHE A 57 -11.72 9.43 -7.30
N PRO A 58 -10.58 9.39 -6.57
CA PRO A 58 -9.45 10.28 -6.80
C PRO A 58 -8.59 9.79 -7.98
N PHE A 59 -9.17 9.66 -9.18
CA PHE A 59 -8.51 9.13 -10.38
C PHE A 59 -7.18 9.82 -10.70
N LYS A 60 -7.11 11.15 -10.53
CA LYS A 60 -5.90 11.92 -10.78
C LYS A 60 -4.72 11.46 -9.90
N VAL A 61 -4.99 11.12 -8.64
CA VAL A 61 -3.96 10.61 -7.71
C VAL A 61 -3.41 9.27 -8.19
N TYR A 62 -4.30 8.34 -8.56
CA TYR A 62 -3.89 7.04 -9.09
C TYR A 62 -3.15 7.17 -10.42
N ALA A 63 -3.61 8.04 -11.33
CA ALA A 63 -2.95 8.30 -12.60
C ALA A 63 -1.52 8.85 -12.42
N THR A 64 -1.32 9.79 -11.48
CA THR A 64 0.02 10.28 -11.14
C THR A 64 0.91 9.14 -10.68
N ILE A 65 0.47 8.33 -9.71
CA ILE A 65 1.28 7.24 -9.13
C ILE A 65 1.63 6.15 -10.15
N MET A 66 0.75 5.86 -11.11
CA MET A 66 1.07 4.90 -12.18
C MET A 66 2.28 5.31 -13.02
N THR A 67 2.63 6.60 -13.03
CA THR A 67 3.78 7.14 -13.76
C THR A 67 5.00 7.45 -12.88
N THR A 68 4.91 7.28 -11.56
CA THR A 68 6.03 7.51 -10.63
C THR A 68 6.96 6.29 -10.53
N LYS A 69 8.07 6.44 -9.81
CA LYS A 69 8.99 5.34 -9.51
C LYS A 69 8.29 4.23 -8.71
N ALA A 70 8.80 3.00 -8.83
CA ALA A 70 8.29 1.85 -8.09
C ALA A 70 8.28 2.10 -6.57
N ASP A 71 9.32 2.73 -6.04
CA ASP A 71 9.43 3.12 -4.63
C ASP A 71 8.23 3.96 -4.16
N ASP A 72 7.86 4.98 -4.93
CA ASP A 72 6.70 5.85 -4.65
C ASP A 72 5.38 5.08 -4.77
N GLN A 73 5.29 4.13 -5.72
CA GLN A 73 4.13 3.24 -5.87
C GLN A 73 3.95 2.34 -4.65
N VAL A 74 5.02 1.71 -4.15
CA VAL A 74 4.97 0.84 -2.96
C VAL A 74 4.53 1.64 -1.74
N LYS A 75 5.06 2.85 -1.54
CA LYS A 75 4.64 3.74 -0.45
C LYS A 75 3.18 4.13 -0.56
N PHE A 76 2.74 4.45 -1.78
CA PHE A 76 1.34 4.75 -2.03
C PHE A 76 0.43 3.56 -1.71
N LEU A 77 0.82 2.34 -2.11
CA LEU A 77 0.08 1.13 -1.78
C LEU A 77 0.01 0.87 -0.27
N ALA A 78 1.10 1.11 0.46
CA ALA A 78 1.12 1.02 1.92
C ALA A 78 0.10 1.99 2.55
N GLU A 79 0.10 3.24 2.10
CA GLU A 79 -0.83 4.27 2.58
C GLU A 79 -2.29 3.95 2.21
N VAL A 80 -2.58 3.54 0.97
CA VAL A 80 -3.93 3.12 0.55
C VAL A 80 -4.42 1.96 1.42
N THR A 81 -3.58 0.96 1.66
CA THR A 81 -3.92 -0.22 2.47
C THR A 81 -4.25 0.18 3.90
N GLU A 82 -3.45 1.07 4.49
CA GLU A 82 -3.70 1.62 5.82
C GLU A 82 -5.04 2.36 5.88
N GLN A 83 -5.28 3.29 4.96
CA GLN A 83 -6.53 4.06 4.91
C GLN A 83 -7.77 3.19 4.71
N ILE A 84 -7.70 2.14 3.88
CA ILE A 84 -8.79 1.17 3.71
C ILE A 84 -9.01 0.42 5.04
N SER A 85 -7.95 -0.06 5.67
CA SER A 85 -8.07 -0.81 6.93
C SER A 85 -8.67 0.04 8.06
N GLU A 86 -8.36 1.34 8.12
CA GLU A 86 -8.93 2.29 9.08
C GLU A 86 -10.39 2.62 8.79
N LEU A 87 -10.78 2.62 7.50
CA LEU A 87 -12.15 2.88 7.08
C LEU A 87 -13.07 1.73 7.45
N PHE A 88 -12.66 0.50 7.18
CA PHE A 88 -13.44 -0.72 7.46
C PHE A 88 -13.42 -1.13 8.93
N ASN A 89 -12.43 -0.69 9.69
CA ASN A 89 -12.41 -0.85 11.16
C ASN A 89 -13.14 0.28 11.89
N ALA A 90 -13.70 1.26 11.18
CA ALA A 90 -14.56 2.24 11.82
C ALA A 90 -15.90 1.58 12.12
N ASP A 91 -16.44 1.84 13.30
CA ASP A 91 -17.80 1.45 13.63
C ASP A 91 -18.76 2.19 12.70
N LEU A 92 -19.44 1.43 11.84
CA LEU A 92 -20.40 1.92 10.85
C LEU A 92 -21.74 1.25 11.17
N ASP A 93 -22.45 1.80 12.16
CA ASP A 93 -23.70 1.30 12.72
C ASP A 93 -24.78 0.94 11.67
N ALA A 94 -24.68 1.50 10.46
CA ALA A 94 -25.64 1.34 9.38
C ALA A 94 -25.43 0.07 8.51
N VAL A 95 -24.35 -0.69 8.68
CA VAL A 95 -23.94 -1.69 7.68
C VAL A 95 -24.03 -3.13 8.20
N LYS A 96 -24.83 -3.97 7.52
CA LYS A 96 -25.00 -5.40 7.81
C LYS A 96 -23.94 -6.27 7.14
N TRP A 97 -22.67 -5.98 7.37
CA TRP A 97 -21.60 -6.84 6.84
C TRP A 97 -21.56 -8.20 7.55
N LYS A 98 -21.17 -9.24 6.81
CA LYS A 98 -20.85 -10.54 7.42
C LYS A 98 -19.57 -10.40 8.25
N GLU A 99 -19.71 -10.35 9.58
CA GLU A 99 -18.61 -10.10 10.53
C GLU A 99 -17.38 -10.98 10.28
N GLN A 100 -17.57 -12.29 10.09
CA GLN A 100 -16.47 -13.22 9.82
C GLN A 100 -15.65 -12.82 8.58
N ALA A 101 -16.31 -12.37 7.50
CA ALA A 101 -15.63 -11.96 6.27
C ALA A 101 -14.94 -10.60 6.45
N LEU A 102 -15.53 -9.69 7.24
CA LEU A 102 -14.92 -8.42 7.62
C LEU A 102 -13.64 -8.64 8.45
N ASP A 103 -13.70 -9.51 9.46
CA ASP A 103 -12.56 -9.85 10.31
C ASP A 103 -11.43 -10.47 9.49
N HIS A 104 -11.77 -11.39 8.57
CA HIS A 104 -10.79 -11.99 7.68
C HIS A 104 -10.18 -10.93 6.75
N PHE A 105 -10.99 -10.07 6.12
CA PHE A 105 -10.53 -8.97 5.30
C PHE A 105 -9.55 -8.05 6.06
N LEU A 106 -9.92 -7.62 7.27
CA LEU A 106 -9.09 -6.76 8.10
C LEU A 106 -7.81 -7.48 8.55
N SER A 107 -7.85 -8.78 8.84
CA SER A 107 -6.65 -9.55 9.20
C SER A 107 -5.65 -9.67 8.04
N ILE A 108 -6.12 -9.79 6.79
CA ILE A 108 -5.26 -9.77 5.61
C ILE A 108 -4.60 -8.40 5.46
N LEU A 109 -5.41 -7.33 5.48
CA LEU A 109 -4.93 -5.97 5.27
C LEU A 109 -3.99 -5.52 6.38
N LYS A 110 -4.43 -5.55 7.65
CA LYS A 110 -3.64 -5.08 8.81
C LYS A 110 -2.49 -6.00 9.17
N GLY A 111 -2.64 -7.30 8.88
CA GLY A 111 -1.63 -8.31 9.16
C GLY A 111 -0.50 -8.25 8.14
N ARG A 112 -0.49 -9.19 7.20
CA ARG A 112 0.68 -9.40 6.34
C ARG A 112 0.83 -8.34 5.26
N GLN A 113 -0.26 -7.91 4.63
CA GLN A 113 -0.20 -6.99 3.50
C GLN A 113 0.38 -5.63 3.90
N LEU A 114 -0.19 -4.98 4.91
CA LEU A 114 0.31 -3.67 5.36
C LEU A 114 1.73 -3.75 5.94
N LYS A 115 2.03 -4.81 6.70
CA LYS A 115 3.36 -5.01 7.30
C LYS A 115 4.45 -5.09 6.23
N GLU A 116 4.26 -5.94 5.22
CA GLU A 116 5.26 -6.12 4.15
C GLU A 116 5.40 -4.86 3.28
N LEU A 117 4.29 -4.20 2.96
CA LEU A 117 4.33 -2.93 2.23
C LEU A 117 5.07 -1.84 3.00
N LYS A 118 4.82 -1.72 4.32
CA LYS A 118 5.54 -0.76 5.18
C LYS A 118 7.02 -1.10 5.31
N ASN A 119 7.37 -2.37 5.40
CA ASN A 119 8.77 -2.82 5.44
C ASN A 119 9.50 -2.44 4.15
N CYS A 120 8.90 -2.69 2.99
CA CYS A 120 9.46 -2.26 1.71
C CYS A 120 9.58 -0.72 1.64
N ALA A 121 8.50 -0.01 1.99
CA ALA A 121 8.43 1.44 1.98
C ALA A 121 9.49 2.13 2.85
N ALA A 122 9.83 1.54 4.01
CA ALA A 122 10.81 2.08 4.95
C ALA A 122 12.23 2.14 4.38
N SER A 123 12.53 1.33 3.36
CA SER A 123 13.84 1.31 2.70
C SER A 123 14.04 2.43 1.67
N TYR A 124 12.99 3.18 1.34
CA TYR A 124 13.00 4.16 0.24
C TYR A 124 12.97 5.61 0.77
N PRO A 125 13.70 6.56 0.15
CA PRO A 125 13.71 7.96 0.55
C PRO A 125 12.36 8.65 0.30
N GLU A 126 11.90 9.49 1.23
CA GLU A 126 10.65 10.25 1.06
C GLU A 126 10.83 11.40 0.05
N THR A 127 9.88 11.52 -0.88
CA THR A 127 9.85 12.61 -1.89
C THR A 127 8.74 13.61 -1.58
N LYS A 128 8.89 14.85 -2.06
CA LYS A 128 7.87 15.90 -1.86
C LYS A 128 6.57 15.54 -2.59
N GLU A 129 6.71 14.94 -3.76
CA GLU A 129 5.64 14.48 -4.64
C GLU A 129 4.83 13.36 -3.97
N GLN A 130 5.51 12.38 -3.36
CA GLN A 130 4.89 11.32 -2.57
C GLN A 130 4.12 11.91 -1.39
N ARG A 131 4.71 12.85 -0.65
CA ARG A 131 4.04 13.51 0.49
C ARG A 131 2.77 14.23 0.05
N HIS A 132 2.81 14.97 -1.06
CA HIS A 132 1.64 15.66 -1.61
C HIS A 132 0.53 14.68 -1.99
N THR A 133 0.90 13.59 -2.65
CA THR A 133 -0.04 12.56 -3.09
C THR A 133 -0.71 11.88 -1.89
N ASN A 134 0.08 11.52 -0.87
CA ASN A 134 -0.43 10.92 0.37
C ASN A 134 -1.37 11.87 1.12
N MET A 135 -1.07 13.18 1.18
CA MET A 135 -1.98 14.16 1.77
C MET A 135 -3.33 14.22 1.05
N THR A 136 -3.32 14.19 -0.28
CA THR A 136 -4.53 14.21 -1.11
C THR A 136 -5.35 12.94 -0.91
N LEU A 137 -4.69 11.78 -0.86
CA LEU A 137 -5.31 10.49 -0.56
C LEU A 137 -5.97 10.49 0.83
N LYS A 138 -5.24 10.88 1.88
CA LYS A 138 -5.77 11.02 3.25
C LYS A 138 -6.97 11.97 3.31
N LYS A 139 -6.97 13.05 2.53
CA LYS A 139 -8.10 13.98 2.46
C LYS A 139 -9.33 13.29 1.85
N HIS A 140 -9.14 12.47 0.81
CA HIS A 140 -10.21 11.70 0.20
C HIS A 140 -10.83 10.68 1.18
N PHE A 141 -10.01 9.85 1.86
CA PHE A 141 -10.52 8.89 2.84
C PHE A 141 -11.19 9.56 4.05
N ARG A 142 -10.68 10.70 4.52
CA ARG A 142 -11.37 11.51 5.54
C ARG A 142 -12.74 12.00 5.06
N LYS A 143 -12.88 12.36 3.78
CA LYS A 143 -14.18 12.73 3.20
C LYS A 143 -15.12 11.52 3.16
N LEU A 144 -14.65 10.37 2.70
CA LEU A 144 -15.41 9.11 2.70
C LEU A 144 -15.92 8.76 4.09
N LYS A 145 -15.05 8.73 5.11
CA LYS A 145 -15.41 8.43 6.49
C LYS A 145 -16.50 9.37 7.03
N ARG A 146 -16.47 10.65 6.66
CA ARG A 146 -17.52 11.61 7.04
C ARG A 146 -18.85 11.36 6.33
N ILE A 147 -18.83 10.89 5.09
CA ILE A 147 -20.04 10.52 4.36
C ILE A 147 -20.67 9.29 5.02
N LEU A 148 -19.86 8.25 5.27
CA LEU A 148 -20.33 7.00 5.86
C LEU A 148 -20.87 7.18 7.29
N LYS A 149 -20.32 8.10 8.09
CA LYS A 149 -20.85 8.43 9.43
C LYS A 149 -22.15 9.24 9.43
N LYS A 150 -22.52 9.83 8.30
CA LYS A 150 -23.74 10.65 8.16
C LYS A 150 -24.89 9.91 7.46
N ALA A 151 -24.58 8.77 6.84
CA ALA A 151 -25.54 7.90 6.17
C ALA A 151 -26.18 6.97 7.19
#